data_AF-A0A3A9BUN9-F1
#
_entry.id   AF-A0A3A9BUN9-F1
#
_cell.length_a   1.000
_cell.length_b   1.000
_cell.length_c   1.000
_cell.angle_alpha   90.00
_cell.angle_beta   90.00
_cell.angle_gamma   90.00
#
_symmetry.space_group_name_H-M   'P 1'
#
loop_
_entity.id
_entity.type
_entity.pdbx_description
1 polymer ?
#
loop_
_entity_poly.entity_id
_entity_poly.type
_entity_poly.pdbx_seq_one_letter_code
_entity_poly.pdbx_strand_id
1 'polypeptide(L)'
;MVELDDRYVITSNRESGFGRYDVMLKPRKKEDDAIILEFKVYDPDDEDSLGDTVKAALKQIEDKNYKSDLVAEEISEERIREYGFGFTGKRVLIG
;
A
#
# COMPACT_ATOMS: atom_id res chain seq x y z
N MET A 1 16.22 -12.52 -5.92
CA MET A 1 16.10 -12.61 -4.45
C MET A 1 16.18 -11.18 -3.96
N VAL A 2 15.13 -10.66 -3.32
CA VAL A 2 15.05 -9.24 -2.97
C VAL A 2 15.92 -9.02 -1.74
N GLU A 3 16.90 -8.11 -1.80
CA GLU A 3 17.86 -7.78 -0.71
C GLU A 3 17.20 -7.05 0.49
N LEU A 4 15.93 -7.35 0.79
CA LEU A 4 15.17 -6.69 1.83
C LEU A 4 14.69 -7.64 2.93
N ASP A 5 14.80 -8.95 2.77
CA ASP A 5 14.32 -9.93 3.78
C ASP A 5 15.01 -9.78 5.16
N ASP A 6 16.25 -9.28 5.17
CA ASP A 6 17.04 -8.97 6.37
C ASP A 6 16.64 -7.65 7.04
N ARG A 7 15.95 -6.76 6.32
CA ARG A 7 15.50 -5.44 6.80
C ARG A 7 14.00 -5.35 7.03
N TYR A 8 13.21 -6.11 6.28
CA TYR A 8 11.76 -6.04 6.26
C TYR A 8 11.13 -7.43 6.39
N VAL A 9 9.99 -7.47 7.04
CA VAL A 9 9.01 -8.54 6.90
C VAL A 9 8.04 -8.07 5.82
N ILE A 10 8.03 -8.78 4.69
CA ILE A 10 7.16 -8.47 3.55
C ILE A 10 5.93 -9.37 3.62
N THR A 11 4.74 -8.79 3.64
CA THR A 11 3.47 -9.51 3.56
C THR A 11 2.69 -9.04 2.34
N SER A 12 2.31 -9.98 1.46
CA SER A 12 1.45 -9.72 0.30
C SER A 12 0.19 -10.57 0.37
N ASN A 13 -0.98 -9.99 0.16
CA ASN A 13 -2.23 -10.76 0.09
C ASN A 13 -2.63 -11.03 -1.36
N ARG A 14 -2.01 -12.04 -1.97
CA ARG A 14 -2.23 -12.40 -3.38
C ARG A 14 -3.48 -13.26 -3.63
N GLU A 15 -4.24 -13.63 -2.60
CA GLU A 15 -5.44 -14.49 -2.72
C GLU A 15 -6.75 -13.69 -2.68
N SER A 16 -7.29 -13.52 -3.90
CA SER A 16 -8.70 -13.42 -4.30
C SER A 16 -9.76 -13.10 -3.23
N GLY A 17 -10.32 -11.89 -3.34
CA GLY A 17 -11.78 -11.72 -3.24
C GLY A 17 -12.31 -10.73 -2.21
N PHE A 18 -11.53 -10.30 -1.21
CA PHE A 18 -12.07 -9.47 -0.12
C PHE A 18 -11.03 -8.45 0.45
N GLY A 19 -10.72 -7.40 -0.32
CA GLY A 19 -10.27 -6.08 0.15
C GLY A 19 -9.16 -6.00 1.22
N ARG A 20 -7.98 -6.57 0.95
CA ARG A 20 -6.72 -6.37 1.71
C ARG A 20 -5.69 -5.58 0.89
N TYR A 21 -4.70 -4.98 1.56
CA TYR A 21 -3.56 -4.35 0.90
C TYR A 21 -2.80 -5.34 0.04
N ASP A 22 -2.24 -4.85 -1.06
CA ASP A 22 -1.46 -5.70 -1.95
C ASP A 22 -0.10 -6.06 -1.35
N VAL A 23 0.62 -5.08 -0.78
CA VAL A 23 1.93 -5.31 -0.14
C VAL A 23 2.12 -4.41 1.07
N MET A 24 2.62 -5.01 2.16
CA MET A 24 3.08 -4.32 3.35
C MET A 24 4.53 -4.70 3.62
N LEU A 25 5.39 -3.69 3.80
CA LEU A 25 6.77 -3.85 4.24
C LEU A 25 6.85 -3.34 5.67
N LYS A 26 6.90 -4.28 6.61
CA LYS A 26 7.09 -3.98 8.02
C LYS A 26 8.58 -3.99 8.33
N PRO A 27 9.17 -2.90 8.85
CA PRO A 27 10.59 -2.85 9.15
C PRO A 27 10.91 -3.75 10.35
N ARG A 28 12.04 -4.45 10.29
CA ARG A 28 12.54 -5.23 11.43
C ARG A 28 13.18 -4.33 12.50
N LYS A 29 13.66 -3.15 12.09
CA LYS A 29 14.17 -2.12 12.98
C LYS A 29 13.23 -0.93 12.94
N LYS A 30 12.79 -0.46 14.11
CA LYS A 30 11.90 0.72 14.22
C LYS A 30 12.52 2.01 13.66
N GLU A 31 13.81 1.99 13.30
CA GLU A 31 14.60 3.02 12.62
C GLU A 31 14.35 3.11 11.11
N ASP A 32 13.67 2.13 10.51
CA ASP A 32 13.26 2.13 9.11
C ASP A 32 11.78 2.48 8.99
N ASP A 33 11.36 3.04 7.85
CA ASP A 33 9.97 3.39 7.60
C ASP A 33 9.17 2.12 7.24
N ALA A 34 7.94 2.03 7.73
CA ALA A 34 6.97 1.04 7.27
C ALA A 34 6.27 1.51 6.01
N ILE A 35 5.95 0.60 5.11
CA ILE A 35 5.41 0.94 3.79
C ILE A 35 4.18 0.08 3.50
N ILE A 36 3.08 0.74 3.13
CA ILE A 36 1.83 0.14 2.68
C ILE A 36 1.65 0.50 1.21
N LEU A 37 1.49 -0.50 0.35
CA LEU A 37 1.29 -0.34 -1.08
C LEU A 37 -0.06 -0.92 -1.48
N GLU A 38 -0.83 -0.14 -2.23
CA GLU A 38 -2.10 -0.53 -2.84
C GLU A 38 -2.06 -0.24 -4.34
N PHE A 39 -2.41 -1.23 -5.17
CA PHE A 39 -2.41 -1.14 -6.63
C PHE A 39 -3.84 -1.25 -7.16
N LYS A 40 -4.20 -0.33 -8.06
CA LYS A 40 -5.48 -0.32 -8.76
C LYS A 40 -5.29 -0.11 -10.25
N VAL A 41 -6.14 -0.73 -11.05
CA VAL A 41 -6.24 -0.47 -12.50
C VAL A 41 -7.34 0.56 -12.71
N TYR A 42 -7.05 1.58 -13.50
CA TYR A 42 -8.00 2.61 -13.88
C TYR A 42 -9.23 2.01 -14.54
N ASP A 43 -10.40 2.32 -13.99
CA ASP A 43 -11.69 1.93 -14.54
C ASP A 43 -12.42 3.17 -15.08
N PRO A 44 -12.55 3.35 -16.40
CA PRO A 44 -13.21 4.51 -16.97
C PRO A 44 -14.73 4.55 -16.73
N ASP A 45 -15.35 3.44 -16.28
CA ASP A 45 -16.77 3.42 -15.93
C ASP A 45 -17.02 4.01 -14.53
N ASP A 46 -16.04 3.92 -13.62
CA ASP A 46 -16.12 4.37 -12.23
C ASP A 46 -15.27 5.62 -11.92
N GLU A 47 -14.26 5.94 -12.76
CA GLU A 47 -13.24 6.96 -12.48
C GLU A 47 -12.99 7.89 -13.68
N ASP A 48 -12.86 9.19 -13.42
CA ASP A 48 -12.59 10.20 -14.45
C ASP A 48 -11.10 10.28 -14.85
N SER A 49 -10.19 9.86 -13.97
CA SER A 49 -8.76 9.96 -14.19
C SER A 49 -7.93 8.95 -13.40
N LEU A 50 -6.68 8.71 -13.83
CA LEU A 50 -5.68 7.97 -13.05
C LEU A 50 -5.45 8.56 -11.65
N GLY A 51 -5.64 9.88 -11.49
CA GLY A 51 -5.55 10.53 -10.20
C GLY A 51 -6.63 10.06 -9.24
N ASP A 52 -7.82 9.78 -9.76
CA ASP A 52 -8.93 9.26 -8.96
C ASP A 52 -8.68 7.80 -8.59
N THR A 53 -8.06 7.01 -9.47
CA THR A 53 -7.55 5.66 -9.14
C THR A 53 -6.56 5.67 -7.98
N VAL A 54 -5.60 6.60 -7.98
CA VAL A 54 -4.63 6.75 -6.88
C VAL A 54 -5.33 7.14 -5.58
N LYS A 55 -6.27 8.09 -5.63
CA LYS A 55 -7.07 8.46 -4.46
C LYS A 55 -7.90 7.30 -3.93
N ALA A 56 -8.49 6.49 -4.82
CA ALA A 56 -9.24 5.31 -4.44
C ALA A 56 -8.36 4.26 -3.75
N ALA A 57 -7.11 4.10 -4.20
CA ALA A 57 -6.13 3.22 -3.56
C ALA A 57 -5.75 3.72 -2.15
N LEU A 58 -5.41 5.00 -2.01
CA LEU A 58 -5.13 5.61 -0.70
C LEU A 58 -6.33 5.55 0.24
N LYS A 59 -7.53 5.83 -0.27
CA LYS A 59 -8.77 5.74 0.49
C LYS A 59 -9.01 4.31 0.99
N GLN A 60 -8.69 3.29 0.19
CA GLN A 60 -8.79 1.91 0.64
C GLN A 60 -7.83 1.61 1.79
N ILE A 61 -6.60 2.12 1.75
CA ILE A 61 -5.63 1.98 2.85
C ILE A 61 -6.20 2.60 4.14
N GLU A 62 -6.74 3.82 4.03
CA GLU A 62 -7.35 4.55 5.15
C GLU A 62 -8.58 3.81 5.71
N ASP A 63 -9.56 3.48 4.86
CA ASP A 63 -10.83 2.87 5.25
C ASP A 63 -10.64 1.48 5.90
N LYS A 64 -9.60 0.77 5.49
CA LYS A 64 -9.25 -0.54 6.04
C LYS A 64 -8.32 -0.45 7.25
N ASN A 65 -7.87 0.75 7.59
CA ASN A 65 -7.07 1.08 8.75
C ASN A 65 -5.81 0.22 8.88
N TYR A 66 -5.13 -0.06 7.76
CA TYR A 66 -3.96 -0.96 7.78
C TYR A 66 -2.81 -0.46 8.67
N LYS A 67 -2.75 0.86 8.91
CA LYS A 67 -1.79 1.44 9.86
C LYS A 67 -1.95 0.93 11.29
N SER A 68 -3.14 0.47 11.70
CA SER A 68 -3.39 0.09 13.10
C SER A 68 -2.48 -1.03 13.57
N ASP A 69 -2.21 -2.00 12.70
CA ASP A 69 -1.35 -3.15 13.02
C ASP A 69 0.10 -2.69 13.24
N LEU A 70 0.57 -1.74 12.45
CA LEU A 70 1.92 -1.17 12.58
C LEU A 70 2.07 -0.32 13.84
N VAL A 71 1.06 0.48 14.16
CA VAL A 71 1.03 1.31 15.38
C VAL A 71 0.98 0.43 16.63
N ALA A 72 0.21 -0.68 16.59
CA ALA A 72 0.17 -1.65 17.68
C ALA A 72 1.53 -2.34 17.92
N GLU A 73 2.38 -2.39 16.89
CA GLU A 73 3.77 -2.84 16.98
C GLU A 73 4.78 -1.72 17.30
N GLU A 74 4.28 -0.57 17.79
CA GLU A 74 5.05 0.59 18.24
C GLU A 74 5.87 1.27 17.13
N ILE A 75 5.41 1.19 15.88
CA ILE A 75 5.91 2.03 14.78
C ILE A 75 5.15 3.36 14.83
N SER A 76 5.89 4.47 14.88
CA SER A 76 5.25 5.79 14.91
C SER A 76 4.52 6.09 13.60
N GLU A 77 3.35 6.72 13.68
CA GLU A 77 2.54 7.07 12.51
C GLU A 77 3.30 7.94 11.50
N GLU A 78 4.18 8.83 11.98
CA GLU A 78 5.02 9.69 11.13
C GLU A 78 6.02 8.92 10.24
N ARG A 79 6.19 7.62 10.52
CA ARG A 79 7.10 6.68 9.85
C ARG A 79 6.37 5.60 9.07
N ILE A 80 5.04 5.69 8.97
CA ILE A 80 4.22 4.85 8.11
C ILE A 80 4.02 5.61 6.80
N ARG A 81 4.44 5.00 5.69
CA ARG A 81 4.28 5.53 4.34
C ARG A 81 3.20 4.74 3.62
N GLU A 82 2.24 5.45 3.06
CA GLU A 82 1.14 4.88 2.31
C GLU A 82 1.28 5.34 0.85
N TYR A 83 1.16 4.41 -0.08
CA TYR A 83 1.25 4.71 -1.51
C TYR A 83 0.14 4.02 -2.28
N GLY A 84 -0.60 4.82 -3.04
CA GLY A 84 -1.55 4.36 -4.04
C GLY A 84 -0.91 4.34 -5.43
N PHE A 85 -1.07 3.23 -6.13
CA PHE A 85 -0.59 3.06 -7.50
C PHE A 85 -1.79 2.89 -8.44
N GLY A 86 -1.98 3.84 -9.35
CA GLY A 86 -3.00 3.76 -10.41
C GLY A 86 -2.36 3.38 -11.75
N PHE A 87 -2.86 2.32 -12.40
CA PHE A 87 -2.35 1.85 -13.68
C PHE A 87 -3.32 2.05 -14.83
N THR A 88 -2.81 2.41 -16.01
CA THR A 88 -3.52 2.26 -17.29
C THR A 88 -2.54 1.77 -18.36
N GLY A 89 -2.74 0.52 -18.81
CA GLY A 89 -1.78 -0.15 -19.69
C GLY A 89 -0.37 -0.19 -19.09
N LYS A 90 0.56 0.54 -19.70
CA LYS A 90 1.97 0.66 -19.24
C LYS A 90 2.25 1.94 -18.44
N ARG A 91 1.25 2.80 -18.24
CA ARG A 91 1.39 4.03 -17.45
C ARG A 91 1.01 3.75 -16.00
N VAL A 92 1.76 4.35 -15.09
CA VAL A 92 1.49 4.30 -13.66
C VAL A 92 1.55 5.73 -13.10
N LEU A 93 0.59 6.06 -12.24
CA LEU A 93 0.62 7.22 -11.37
C LEU A 93 0.77 6.72 -9.94
N ILE A 94 1.64 7.36 -9.16
CA ILE A 94 1.91 7.01 -7.77
C ILE A 94 1.65 8.26 -6.94
N GLY A 95 0.92 8.12 -5.83
CA GLY A 95 0.63 9.21 -4.90
C GLY A 95 0.35 8.72 -3.51
#